data_AF-A0A836V0J1-F1
#
_entry.id   AF-A0A836V0J1-F1
#
_cell.length_a   1.000
_cell.length_b   1.000
_cell.length_c   1.000
_cell.angle_alpha   90.00
_cell.angle_beta   90.00
_cell.angle_gamma   90.00
#
_symmetry.space_group_name_H-M   'P 1'
#
loop_
_entity.id
_entity.type
_entity.pdbx_description
1 polymer ?
#
loop_
_entity_poly.entity_id
_entity_poly.type
_entity_poly.pdbx_seq_one_letter_code
_entity_poly.pdbx_strand_id
1 'polypeptide(L)' 'MENRELKRIIQDAAEDLGYKGVMELTDACDLSYERVSRVYGGSTLAKLSDVAHVASVLGLKIKFVNKLGEE' A
#
# COMPACT_ATOMS: atom_id res chain seq x y z
N MET A 1 10.51 10.35 4.61
CA MET A 1 10.00 9.71 5.84
C MET A 1 9.18 8.48 5.42
N GLU A 2 9.35 7.33 6.08
CA GLU A 2 8.65 6.07 5.73
C GLU A 2 7.67 5.69 6.85
N ASN A 3 6.54 5.11 6.48
CA ASN A 3 5.63 4.41 7.37
C ASN A 3 5.96 2.90 7.29
N ARG A 4 6.69 2.41 8.30
CA ARG A 4 7.15 1.01 8.38
C ARG A 4 6.01 0.01 8.48
N GLU A 5 4.90 0.40 9.09
CA GLU A 5 3.75 -0.46 9.27
C GLU A 5 3.01 -0.67 7.94
N LEU A 6 2.74 0.44 7.22
CA LEU A 6 2.17 0.37 5.87
C LEU A 6 3.04 -0.49 4.95
N LYS A 7 4.36 -0.29 4.98
CA LYS A 7 5.31 -1.07 4.18
C LYS A 7 5.15 -2.57 4.43
N ARG A 8 5.20 -3.01 5.70
CA ARG A 8 5.06 -4.42 6.05
C ARG A 8 3.72 -5.00 5.59
N ILE A 9 2.61 -4.32 5.91
CA ILE A 9 1.26 -4.80 5.55
C ILE A 9 1.13 -5.01 4.03
N ILE A 10 1.62 -4.06 3.23
CA ILE A 10 1.54 -4.15 1.76
C ILE A 10 2.47 -5.25 1.23
N GLN A 11 3.69 -5.37 1.76
CA GLN A 11 4.65 -6.38 1.32
C GLN A 11 4.19 -7.79 1.68
N ASP A 12 3.77 -8.02 2.92
CA ASP A 12 3.27 -9.31 3.39
C ASP A 12 2.04 -9.74 2.58
N ALA A 13 1.07 -8.84 2.36
CA ALA A 13 -0.11 -9.13 1.55
C ALA A 13 0.22 -9.39 0.06
N ALA A 14 1.24 -8.71 -0.48
CA ALA A 14 1.71 -8.96 -1.83
C ALA A 14 2.36 -10.34 -1.96
N GLU A 15 3.18 -10.72 -0.99
CA GLU A 15 3.82 -12.04 -0.93
C GLU A 15 2.80 -13.17 -0.76
N ASP A 16 1.77 -12.99 0.09
CA ASP A 16 0.68 -13.95 0.29
C ASP A 16 -0.12 -14.22 -1.00
N LEU A 17 -0.22 -13.23 -1.88
CA LEU A 17 -0.86 -13.35 -3.21
C LEU A 17 0.12 -13.79 -4.31
N GLY A 18 1.40 -14.02 -3.97
CA GLY A 18 2.41 -14.53 -4.88
C GLY A 18 3.12 -13.46 -5.72
N TYR A 19 2.92 -12.17 -5.43
CA TYR A 19 3.69 -11.10 -6.06
C TYR A 19 5.11 -11.05 -5.47
N LYS A 20 6.13 -11.23 -6.31
CA LYS A 20 7.55 -11.31 -5.91
C LYS A 20 8.24 -9.96 -5.89
N GLY A 21 7.51 -8.88 -6.15
CA GLY A 21 8.03 -7.52 -6.06
C GLY A 21 7.16 -6.47 -6.72
N VAL A 22 7.67 -5.24 -6.71
CA VAL A 22 6.95 -4.04 -7.17
C VAL A 22 6.52 -4.14 -8.63
N MET A 23 7.32 -4.75 -9.51
CA MET A 23 6.97 -4.83 -10.94
C MET A 23 5.69 -5.63 -11.16
N GLU A 24 5.58 -6.84 -10.60
CA GLU A 24 4.38 -7.67 -10.76
C GLU A 24 3.15 -7.02 -10.12
N LEU A 25 3.33 -6.35 -8.99
CA LEU A 25 2.25 -5.58 -8.36
C LEU A 25 1.85 -4.36 -9.21
N THR A 26 2.80 -3.75 -9.92
CA THR A 26 2.53 -2.61 -10.82
C THR A 26 1.62 -3.04 -11.97
N ASP A 27 1.92 -4.20 -12.58
CA ASP A 27 1.10 -4.78 -13.65
C ASP A 27 -0.31 -5.11 -13.16
N ALA A 28 -0.46 -5.59 -11.92
CA ALA A 28 -1.76 -5.89 -11.32
C ALA A 28 -2.57 -4.65 -10.94
N CYS A 29 -1.91 -3.55 -10.57
CA CYS A 29 -2.56 -2.33 -10.11
C CYS A 29 -2.99 -1.38 -11.24
N ASP A 30 -2.51 -1.55 -12.48
CA ASP A 30 -2.73 -0.59 -13.58
C ASP A 30 -2.35 0.86 -13.18
N LEU A 31 -1.24 0.99 -12.44
CA LEU A 31 -0.67 2.26 -12.00
C LEU A 31 0.77 2.38 -12.51
N SER A 32 1.32 3.60 -12.53
CA SER A 32 2.74 3.75 -12.84
C SER A 32 3.62 3.13 -11.75
N TYR A 33 4.75 2.56 -12.16
CA TYR A 33 5.74 1.95 -11.25
C TYR A 33 6.12 2.87 -10.09
N GLU A 34 6.32 4.17 -10.34
CA GLU A 34 6.66 5.13 -9.28
C GLU A 34 5.59 5.22 -8.19
N ARG A 35 4.30 5.15 -8.56
CA ARG A 35 3.20 5.24 -7.60
C ARG A 35 3.13 3.98 -6.75
N VAL A 36 3.23 2.81 -7.38
CA VAL A 36 3.23 1.52 -6.68
C VAL A 36 4.47 1.37 -5.81
N SER A 37 5.65 1.74 -6.32
CA SER A 37 6.90 1.73 -5.57
C SER A 37 6.85 2.60 -4.31
N ARG A 38 6.20 3.78 -4.37
CA ARG A 38 5.97 4.61 -3.18
C ARG A 38 5.10 3.92 -2.14
N VAL A 39 4.01 3.27 -2.55
CA VAL A 39 3.13 2.53 -1.64
C VAL A 39 3.84 1.31 -1.05
N TYR A 40 4.44 0.49 -1.91
CA TYR A 40 5.20 -0.72 -1.54
C TYR A 40 6.39 -0.41 -0.63
N GLY A 41 7.03 0.75 -0.82
CA GLY A 41 8.09 1.24 0.05
C GLY A 41 7.61 1.92 1.33
N GLY A 42 6.30 2.05 1.54
CA GLY A 42 5.71 2.75 2.70
C GLY A 42 6.03 4.25 2.72
N SER A 43 6.17 4.91 1.57
CA SER A 43 6.48 6.34 1.53
C SER A 43 5.33 7.17 2.10
N THR A 44 5.65 8.08 3.02
CA THR A 44 4.68 9.09 3.54
C THR A 44 4.21 10.08 2.49
N LEU A 45 4.86 10.13 1.33
CA LEU A 45 4.46 10.94 0.18
C LEU A 45 3.54 10.19 -0.79
N ALA A 46 3.21 8.93 -0.52
CA ALA A 46 2.22 8.19 -1.30
C ALA A 46 0.84 8.84 -1.11
N LYS A 47 0.10 9.00 -2.21
CA LYS A 47 -1.28 9.49 -2.13
C LYS A 47 -2.15 8.42 -1.46
N LEU A 48 -3.07 8.84 -0.59
CA LEU A 48 -4.02 7.93 0.04
C LEU A 48 -4.87 7.16 -0.98
N SER A 49 -5.18 7.77 -2.14
CA SER A 49 -5.85 7.08 -3.26
C SER A 49 -5.05 5.89 -3.77
N ASP A 50 -3.73 6.01 -3.82
CA ASP A 50 -2.83 5.00 -4.38
C ASP A 50 -2.67 3.87 -3.38
N VAL A 51 -2.52 4.22 -2.10
CA VAL A 51 -2.54 3.25 -0.99
C VAL A 51 -3.85 2.47 -1.00
N ALA A 52 -4.98 3.16 -1.18
CA ALA A 52 -6.29 2.52 -1.20
C ALA A 52 -6.49 1.57 -2.38
N HIS A 53 -6.04 1.99 -3.55
CA HIS A 53 -6.11 1.16 -4.75
C HIS A 53 -5.24 -0.10 -4.62
N VAL A 54 -3.97 0.04 -4.23
CA VAL A 54 -3.06 -1.10 -4.03
C VAL A 54 -3.59 -2.05 -2.96
N ALA A 55 -4.05 -1.53 -1.82
CA ALA A 55 -4.65 -2.35 -0.78
C ALA A 55 -5.87 -3.13 -1.28
N SER A 56 -6.74 -2.50 -2.10
CA SER A 56 -7.90 -3.17 -2.68
C SER A 56 -7.50 -4.31 -3.64
N VAL A 57 -6.48 -4.10 -4.47
CA VAL A 57 -5.94 -5.15 -5.37
C VAL A 57 -5.38 -6.32 -4.54
N LEU A 58 -4.76 -6.01 -3.41
CA LEU A 58 -4.24 -7.00 -2.44
C LEU A 58 -5.34 -7.62 -1.55
N GLY A 59 -6.62 -7.32 -1.79
CA GLY A 59 -7.72 -7.85 -0.99
C GLY A 59 -7.82 -7.31 0.44
N LEU A 60 -7.06 -6.27 0.78
CA LEU A 60 -7.06 -5.62 2.08
C LEU A 60 -8.25 -4.65 2.21
N LYS A 61 -8.91 -4.67 3.37
CA LYS A 61 -9.94 -3.68 3.71
C LYS A 61 -9.33 -2.54 4.51
N ILE A 62 -9.34 -1.34 3.94
CA ILE A 62 -8.93 -0.13 4.66
C ILE A 62 -10.08 0.38 5.51
N LYS A 63 -9.79 0.62 6.79
CA LYS A 63 -10.69 1.31 7.71
C LYS A 63 -10.03 2.61 8.15
N PHE A 64 -10.66 3.73 7.82
CA PHE A 64 -10.26 5.02 8.37
C PHE A 64 -10.82 5.15 9.78
N VAL A 65 -9.94 5.18 10.76
CA VAL A 65 -10.29 5.48 12.15
C VAL A 65 -9.97 6.94 12.41
N ASN A 66 -11.02 7.73 12.63
CA ASN A 66 -10.85 9.09 13.12
C ASN A 66 -10.46 9.01 14.59
N LYS A 67 -9.23 9.39 14.93
CA LYS A 67 -8.81 9.51 16.32
C LYS A 67 -9.37 10.84 16.87
N LEU A 68 -10.68 10.89 17.09
CA LEU A 68 -11.30 11.99 17.84
C LEU A 68 -11.15 11.68 19.33
N GLY A 69 -10.31 12.46 20.02
CA GLY A 69 -10.29 12.56 21.49
C GLY A 69 -9.26 11.69 22.21
N GLU A 70 -8.04 12.20 22.33
CA GLU A 70 -7.34 12.13 23.63
C GLU A 70 -7.27 13.60 24.09
N GLU A 71 -8.20 13.97 24.97
CA GLU A 71 -8.08 15.17 25.82
C GLU A 71 -6.96 14.96 26.84
#